data_AF-A0A2G5E4V2-F1
#
_entry.id   AF-A0A2G5E4V2-F1
#
_cell.length_a   1.000
_cell.length_b   1.000
_cell.length_c   1.000
_cell.angle_alpha   90.00
_cell.angle_beta   90.00
_cell.angle_gamma   90.00
#
_symmetry.space_group_name_H-M   'P 1'
#
loop_
_entity.id
_entity.type
_entity.pdbx_description
1 polymer ?
#
loop_
_entity_poly.entity_id
_entity_poly.type
_entity_poly.pdbx_seq_one_letter_code
_entity_poly.pdbx_strand_id
1 'polypeptide(L)'
;MLVQTLFISLLNHIDAGNGNNKHILLKQYLERWVLTWQEKNCKVYGVAELLVQIITLCGAGPSLSEQILAHPEYKHLVYLTDRVCYSVGLLHKPMVEKNGGITKGTPTLSIDSDMQELVQTVLLYSDNVVNSEIKQTFLAVVKSFIYATYCPQETMYNHIAQVLFKRVF
;
A
#
# COMPACT_ATOMS: atom_id res chain seq x y z
N MET A 1 -14.41 -10.36 -2.01
CA MET A 1 -15.46 -10.23 -0.97
C MET A 1 -14.95 -9.52 0.28
N LEU A 2 -13.91 -10.01 0.95
CA LEU A 2 -13.38 -9.40 2.19
C LEU A 2 -13.06 -7.89 2.10
N VAL A 3 -12.40 -7.43 1.03
CA VAL A 3 -12.07 -6.01 0.85
C VAL A 3 -13.31 -5.13 0.67
N GLN A 4 -14.35 -5.63 -0.02
CA GLN A 4 -15.63 -4.90 -0.19
C GLN A 4 -16.41 -4.83 1.13
N THR A 5 -16.43 -5.90 1.91
CA THR A 5 -17.12 -5.93 3.20
C THR A 5 -16.42 -5.04 4.22
N LEU A 6 -15.08 -5.05 4.26
CA LEU A 6 -14.30 -4.13 5.10
C LEU A 6 -14.47 -2.68 4.64
N PHE A 7 -14.53 -2.42 3.34
CA PHE A 7 -14.75 -1.08 2.78
C PHE A 7 -16.14 -0.52 3.12
N ILE A 8 -17.20 -1.32 2.96
CA ILE A 8 -18.57 -0.91 3.32
C ILE A 8 -18.69 -0.72 4.84
N SER A 9 -18.09 -1.61 5.63
CA SER A 9 -18.12 -1.51 7.09
C SER A 9 -17.34 -0.29 7.60
N LEU A 10 -16.21 0.04 6.96
CA LEU A 10 -15.43 1.24 7.23
C LEU A 10 -16.19 2.52 6.83
N LEU A 11 -16.82 2.54 5.65
CA LEU A 11 -17.65 3.67 5.19
C LEU A 11 -18.83 3.95 6.13
N ASN A 12 -19.56 2.90 6.56
CA ASN A 12 -20.69 3.05 7.48
C ASN A 12 -20.26 3.57 8.85
N HIS A 13 -19.04 3.25 9.30
CA HIS A 13 -18.51 3.73 10.57
C HIS A 13 -17.99 5.17 10.49
N ILE A 14 -17.68 5.67 9.28
CA ILE A 14 -17.27 7.05 9.00
C ILE A 14 -18.47 8.00 8.97
N ASP A 15 -19.59 7.60 8.36
CA ASP A 15 -20.80 8.42 8.29
C ASP A 15 -21.46 8.69 9.66
N ALA A 16 -21.20 7.83 10.66
CA ALA A 16 -21.65 8.02 12.03
C ALA A 16 -20.78 9.00 12.85
N GLY A 17 -19.62 9.40 12.33
CA GLY A 17 -18.64 10.26 13.01
C GLY A 17 -18.86 11.74 12.73
N ASN A 18 -19.51 12.45 13.66
CA ASN A 18 -19.80 13.87 13.57
C ASN A 18 -18.52 14.71 13.41
N GLY A 19 -18.39 15.46 12.31
CA GLY A 19 -17.58 16.69 12.20
C GLY A 19 -16.05 16.61 12.33
N ASN A 20 -15.42 15.46 12.56
CA ASN A 20 -13.96 15.40 12.66
C ASN A 20 -13.31 15.45 11.27
N ASN A 21 -12.36 16.38 11.08
CA ASN A 21 -11.61 16.59 9.83
C ASN A 21 -11.01 15.29 9.26
N LYS A 22 -10.68 14.32 10.12
CA LYS A 22 -10.18 12.99 9.73
C LYS A 22 -11.21 12.17 8.93
N HIS A 23 -12.51 12.24 9.26
CA HIS A 23 -13.54 11.52 8.51
C HIS A 23 -13.69 12.05 7.08
N ILE A 24 -13.62 13.37 6.92
CA ILE A 24 -13.67 14.03 5.61
C ILE A 24 -12.47 13.61 4.77
N LEU A 25 -11.27 13.67 5.33
CA LEU A 25 -10.04 13.26 4.64
C LEU A 25 -10.08 11.78 4.24
N LEU A 26 -10.53 10.91 5.15
CA LEU A 26 -10.66 9.47 4.87
C LEU A 26 -11.62 9.21 3.71
N LYS A 27 -12.77 9.88 3.70
CA LYS A 27 -13.73 9.81 2.59
C LYS A 27 -13.09 10.25 1.27
N GLN A 28 -12.37 11.38 1.26
CA GLN A 28 -11.69 11.89 0.07
C GLN A 28 -10.63 10.91 -0.47
N TYR A 29 -9.85 10.27 0.40
CA TYR A 29 -8.86 9.26 0.00
C TYR A 29 -9.53 8.03 -0.62
N LEU A 30 -10.62 7.55 0.00
CA LEU A 30 -11.39 6.41 -0.52
C LEU A 30 -12.03 6.75 -1.88
N GLU A 31 -12.62 7.93 -2.04
CA GLU A 31 -13.20 8.40 -3.30
C GLU A 31 -12.15 8.47 -4.41
N ARG A 32 -10.97 9.04 -4.12
CA ARG A 32 -9.85 9.11 -5.07
C ARG A 32 -9.40 7.73 -5.52
N TRP A 33 -9.24 6.80 -4.58
CA TRP A 33 -8.89 5.42 -4.88
C TRP A 33 -9.94 4.71 -5.74
N VAL A 34 -11.24 4.89 -5.45
CA VAL A 34 -12.32 4.31 -6.25
C VAL A 34 -12.28 4.82 -7.69
N LEU A 35 -12.04 6.11 -7.90
CA LEU A 35 -11.90 6.69 -9.24
C LEU A 35 -10.71 6.05 -9.99
N THR A 36 -9.55 5.94 -9.34
CA THR A 36 -8.37 5.31 -9.94
C THR A 36 -8.61 3.83 -10.27
N TRP A 37 -9.29 3.09 -9.38
CA TRP A 37 -9.68 1.71 -9.64
C TRP A 37 -10.59 1.61 -10.87
N GLN A 38 -11.60 2.47 -10.99
CA GLN A 38 -12.52 2.48 -12.14
C GLN A 38 -11.78 2.81 -13.45
N GLU A 39 -10.91 3.81 -13.45
CA GLU A 39 -10.13 4.21 -14.62
C GLU A 39 -9.15 3.13 -15.09
N LYS A 40 -8.46 2.47 -14.15
CA LYS A 40 -7.42 1.47 -14.47
C LYS A 40 -7.97 0.05 -14.59
N ASN A 41 -9.24 -0.17 -14.23
CA ASN A 41 -9.88 -1.48 -14.10
C ASN A 41 -9.03 -2.50 -13.30
N CYS A 42 -8.27 -2.02 -12.31
CA CYS A 42 -7.34 -2.83 -11.51
C CYS A 42 -7.57 -2.57 -10.03
N LYS A 43 -8.11 -3.57 -9.31
CA LYS A 43 -8.44 -3.46 -7.88
C LYS A 43 -7.22 -3.29 -6.96
N VAL A 44 -6.03 -3.62 -7.44
CA VAL A 44 -4.79 -3.59 -6.66
C VAL A 44 -4.08 -2.23 -6.81
N TYR A 45 -4.33 -1.54 -7.92
CA TYR A 45 -3.70 -0.26 -8.20
C TYR A 45 -4.21 0.82 -7.23
N GLY A 46 -3.32 1.63 -6.67
CA GLY A 46 -3.64 2.68 -5.70
C GLY A 46 -4.01 2.20 -4.29
N VAL A 47 -4.13 0.89 -4.05
CA VAL A 47 -4.43 0.36 -2.69
C VAL A 47 -3.29 0.68 -1.73
N ALA A 48 -2.05 0.63 -2.21
CA ALA A 48 -0.89 0.88 -1.39
C ALA A 48 -0.81 2.36 -0.96
N GLU A 49 -1.06 3.30 -1.88
CA GLU A 49 -1.21 4.72 -1.53
C GLU A 49 -2.33 4.94 -0.52
N LEU A 50 -3.51 4.35 -0.73
CA LEU A 50 -4.64 4.46 0.19
C LEU A 50 -4.27 3.99 1.61
N LEU A 51 -3.56 2.86 1.73
CA LEU A 51 -3.11 2.35 3.02
C LEU A 51 -2.13 3.30 3.70
N VAL A 52 -1.19 3.89 2.96
CA VAL A 52 -0.27 4.91 3.49
C VAL A 52 -1.03 6.12 4.01
N GLN A 53 -2.01 6.60 3.25
CA GLN A 53 -2.86 7.73 3.63
C GLN A 53 -3.65 7.43 4.90
N ILE A 54 -4.27 6.25 5.01
CA ILE A 54 -5.01 5.81 6.19
C ILE A 54 -4.10 5.69 7.41
N ILE A 55 -2.96 5.01 7.29
CA ILE A 55 -2.01 4.81 8.39
C ILE A 55 -1.51 6.16 8.90
N THR A 56 -1.15 7.07 8.00
CA THR A 56 -0.68 8.41 8.37
C THR A 56 -1.78 9.23 9.04
N LEU A 57 -3.03 9.12 8.57
CA LEU A 57 -4.18 9.82 9.15
C LEU A 57 -4.57 9.30 10.55
N CYS A 58 -4.46 7.99 10.75
CA CYS A 58 -4.76 7.31 12.02
C CYS A 58 -3.63 7.46 13.04
N GLY A 59 -2.39 7.62 12.60
CA GLY A 59 -1.23 7.82 13.47
C GLY A 59 -1.24 9.15 14.24
N ALA A 60 -0.34 9.24 15.23
CA ALA A 60 0.01 10.49 15.91
C ALA A 60 1.06 11.31 15.13
N GLY A 61 1.45 10.86 13.94
CA GLY A 61 2.47 11.46 13.10
C GLY A 61 1.99 12.70 12.32
N PRO A 62 2.81 13.17 11.37
CA PRO A 62 2.54 14.37 10.58
C PRO A 62 1.25 14.24 9.78
N SER A 63 0.46 15.32 9.72
CA SER A 63 -0.72 15.37 8.86
C SER A 63 -0.33 15.47 7.39
N LEU A 64 -0.97 14.67 6.54
CA LEU A 64 -0.85 14.80 5.08
C LEU A 64 -1.57 16.07 4.62
N SER A 65 -0.80 17.04 4.15
CA SER A 65 -1.34 18.25 3.51
C SER A 65 -1.38 18.07 1.99
N GLU A 66 -2.23 18.84 1.31
CA GLU A 66 -2.24 18.92 -0.16
C GLU A 66 -0.85 19.25 -0.75
N GLN A 67 -0.03 20.02 -0.03
CA GLN A 67 1.35 20.33 -0.45
C GLN A 67 2.24 19.09 -0.44
N ILE A 68 2.13 18.24 0.59
CA ILE A 68 2.86 16.97 0.68
C ILE A 68 2.39 16.03 -0.44
N LEU A 69 1.07 15.90 -0.64
CA LEU A 69 0.50 15.03 -1.67
C LEU A 69 0.89 15.47 -3.10
N ALA A 70 1.03 16.78 -3.32
CA ALA A 70 1.47 17.34 -4.59
C ALA A 70 2.99 17.21 -4.82
N HIS A 71 3.76 16.96 -3.76
CA HIS A 71 5.22 16.97 -3.79
C HIS A 71 5.79 15.89 -4.73
N PRO A 72 6.83 16.20 -5.54
CA PRO A 72 7.43 15.24 -6.46
C PRO A 72 7.94 13.97 -5.75
N GLU A 73 8.52 14.12 -4.56
CA GLU A 73 9.00 12.98 -3.79
C GLU A 73 7.87 12.06 -3.33
N TYR A 74 6.76 12.62 -2.83
CA TYR A 74 5.60 11.82 -2.43
C TYR A 74 5.03 11.07 -3.64
N LYS A 75 4.88 11.74 -4.78
CA LYS A 75 4.41 11.12 -6.03
C LYS A 75 5.36 10.02 -6.52
N HIS A 76 6.66 10.21 -6.35
CA HIS A 76 7.66 9.21 -6.69
C HIS A 76 7.59 7.98 -5.77
N LEU A 77 7.39 8.17 -4.46
CA LEU A 77 7.14 7.09 -3.51
C LEU A 77 5.87 6.31 -3.84
N VAL A 78 4.77 7.01 -4.20
CA VAL A 78 3.53 6.38 -4.68
C VAL A 78 3.81 5.54 -5.93
N TYR A 79 4.50 6.09 -6.92
CA TYR A 79 4.84 5.39 -8.15
C TYR A 79 5.63 4.10 -7.91
N LEU A 80 6.71 4.15 -7.10
CA LEU A 80 7.52 2.98 -6.78
C LEU A 80 6.70 1.93 -6.01
N THR A 81 5.93 2.39 -5.03
CA THR A 81 5.10 1.53 -4.18
C THR A 81 4.02 0.82 -4.99
N ASP A 82 3.31 1.54 -5.85
CA ASP A 82 2.30 0.95 -6.73
C ASP A 82 2.93 -0.03 -7.72
N ARG A 83 4.11 0.27 -8.28
CA ARG A 83 4.80 -0.67 -9.18
C ARG A 83 5.18 -1.97 -8.48
N VAL A 84 5.75 -1.90 -7.28
CA VAL A 84 6.10 -3.09 -6.51
C VAL A 84 4.84 -3.87 -6.11
N CYS A 85 3.87 -3.21 -5.49
CA CYS A 85 2.62 -3.85 -5.03
C CYS A 85 1.81 -4.45 -6.19
N TYR A 86 1.77 -3.77 -7.34
CA TYR A 86 1.12 -4.29 -8.55
C TYR A 86 1.85 -5.52 -9.09
N SER A 87 3.18 -5.45 -9.25
CA SER A 87 3.98 -6.56 -9.77
C SER A 87 3.89 -7.79 -8.88
N VAL A 88 3.94 -7.58 -7.57
CA VAL A 88 3.77 -8.62 -6.54
C VAL A 88 2.33 -9.17 -6.54
N GLY A 89 1.31 -8.32 -6.67
CA GLY A 89 -0.09 -8.73 -6.77
C GLY A 89 -0.42 -9.54 -8.04
N LEU A 90 0.31 -9.33 -9.13
CA LEU A 90 0.22 -10.16 -10.34
C LEU A 90 0.76 -11.58 -10.11
N LEU A 91 1.80 -11.74 -9.29
CA LEU A 91 2.35 -13.06 -8.94
C LEU A 91 1.37 -13.90 -8.11
N HIS A 92 0.42 -13.25 -7.43
CA HIS A 92 -0.59 -13.91 -6.59
C HIS A 92 -1.82 -14.38 -7.38
N LYS A 93 -1.97 -14.00 -8.66
CA LYS A 93 -3.02 -14.57 -9.52
C LYS A 93 -2.49 -15.85 -10.18
N PRO A 94 -3.23 -16.98 -10.13
CA PRO A 94 -2.92 -18.10 -10.99
C PRO A 94 -2.99 -17.60 -12.44
N MET A 95 -1.88 -17.66 -13.15
CA MET A 95 -1.86 -17.43 -14.59
C MET A 95 -2.79 -18.49 -15.22
N VAL A 96 -3.99 -18.08 -15.62
CA VAL A 96 -4.74 -18.87 -16.59
C VAL A 96 -3.94 -18.74 -17.89
N GLU A 97 -3.35 -19.85 -18.33
CA GLU A 97 -2.66 -19.94 -19.61
C GLU A 97 -3.59 -19.49 -20.73
N LYS A 98 -3.49 -18.21 -21.12
CA LYS A 98 -4.00 -17.75 -22.39
C LYS A 98 -2.86 -17.90 -23.38
N ASN A 99 -2.98 -18.95 -24.20
CA ASN A 99 -2.13 -19.25 -25.34
C ASN A 99 -1.61 -17.97 -26.04
N GLY A 100 -0.29 -17.84 -26.13
CA GLY A 100 0.36 -16.92 -27.05
C GLY A 100 1.39 -16.00 -26.41
N GLY A 101 2.62 -16.50 -26.24
CA GLY A 101 3.81 -15.66 -26.11
C GLY A 101 4.13 -15.21 -24.68
N ILE A 102 4.93 -16.01 -23.97
CA ILE A 102 5.64 -15.54 -22.78
C ILE A 102 6.66 -14.50 -23.26
N THR A 103 6.34 -13.21 -23.13
CA THR A 103 7.38 -12.19 -23.09
C THR A 103 8.13 -12.38 -21.76
N LYS A 104 9.24 -13.12 -21.83
CA LYS A 104 10.23 -13.26 -20.76
C LYS A 104 10.92 -11.92 -20.51
N GLY A 105 10.20 -10.97 -19.93
CA GLY A 105 10.73 -9.80 -19.24
C GLY A 105 10.45 -9.98 -17.75
N THR A 106 11.29 -10.77 -17.10
CA THR A 106 11.37 -11.06 -15.65
C THR A 106 10.68 -10.03 -14.73
N PRO A 107 9.43 -10.29 -14.27
CA PRO A 107 8.75 -9.46 -13.27
C PRO A 107 9.59 -9.29 -11.99
N THR A 108 10.37 -10.31 -11.64
CA THR A 108 11.24 -10.35 -10.47
C THR A 108 12.38 -9.33 -10.51
N LEU A 109 13.05 -9.16 -11.66
CA LEU A 109 14.16 -8.19 -11.77
C LEU A 109 13.69 -6.74 -11.66
N SER A 110 12.46 -6.44 -12.11
CA SER A 110 11.86 -5.11 -11.91
C SER A 110 11.45 -4.86 -10.46
N ILE A 111 11.01 -5.89 -9.73
CA ILE A 111 10.64 -5.75 -8.32
C ILE A 111 11.87 -5.41 -7.48
N ASP A 112 12.99 -6.12 -7.70
CA ASP A 112 14.22 -5.89 -6.94
C ASP A 112 14.77 -4.48 -7.18
N SER A 113 14.77 -3.99 -8.43
CA SER A 113 15.23 -2.62 -8.73
C SER A 113 14.31 -1.56 -8.12
N ASP A 114 12.98 -1.70 -8.27
CA ASP A 114 12.02 -0.74 -7.74
C ASP A 114 12.05 -0.72 -6.20
N MET A 115 12.26 -1.88 -5.57
CA MET A 115 12.43 -2.00 -4.13
C MET A 115 13.75 -1.38 -3.64
N GLN A 116 14.85 -1.59 -4.37
CA GLN A 116 16.13 -0.95 -4.07
C GLN A 116 16.02 0.57 -4.15
N GLU A 117 15.40 1.09 -5.21
CA GLU A 117 15.15 2.53 -5.37
C GLU A 117 14.26 3.06 -4.24
N LEU A 118 13.18 2.35 -3.88
CA LEU A 118 12.31 2.73 -2.76
C LEU A 118 13.09 2.82 -1.44
N VAL A 119 13.93 1.84 -1.15
CA VAL A 119 14.77 1.84 0.07
C VAL A 119 15.74 3.02 0.05
N GLN A 120 16.36 3.32 -1.10
CA GLN A 120 17.24 4.48 -1.23
C GLN A 120 16.49 5.79 -1.03
N THR A 121 15.31 5.96 -1.64
CA THR A 121 14.49 7.17 -1.46
C THR A 121 14.06 7.35 0.00
N VAL A 122 13.72 6.26 0.70
CA VAL A 122 13.30 6.30 2.11
C VAL A 122 14.46 6.58 3.07
N LEU A 123 15.66 6.06 2.79
CA LEU A 123 16.80 6.12 3.72
C LEU A 123 17.81 7.24 3.40
N LEU A 124 17.99 7.61 2.14
CA LEU A 124 19.07 8.49 1.67
C LEU A 124 18.57 9.84 1.17
N TYR A 125 17.32 9.95 0.73
CA TYR A 125 16.79 11.20 0.21
C TYR A 125 16.45 12.16 1.36
N SER A 126 17.21 13.26 1.44
CA SER A 126 17.20 14.20 2.57
C SER A 126 16.27 15.39 2.38
N ASP A 127 15.41 15.39 1.36
CA ASP A 127 14.36 16.40 1.30
C ASP A 127 13.39 16.16 2.45
N ASN A 128 13.33 17.14 3.36
CA ASN A 128 12.59 17.04 4.61
C ASN A 128 11.11 17.45 4.44
N VAL A 129 10.68 17.81 3.22
CA VAL A 129 9.28 18.14 2.95
C VAL A 129 8.38 16.93 3.18
N VAL A 130 8.78 15.74 2.71
CA VAL A 130 8.11 14.50 3.08
C VAL A 130 8.76 13.96 4.36
N ASN A 131 7.98 13.89 5.43
CA ASN A 131 8.49 13.44 6.73
C ASN A 131 8.98 11.98 6.67
N SER A 132 10.09 11.69 7.37
CA SER A 132 10.67 10.34 7.44
C SER A 132 9.65 9.26 7.86
N GLU A 133 8.74 9.54 8.79
CA GLU A 133 7.68 8.62 9.21
C GLU A 133 6.73 8.26 8.06
N ILE A 134 6.42 9.22 7.18
CA ILE A 134 5.62 8.98 5.96
C ILE A 134 6.40 8.09 5.01
N LYS A 135 7.69 8.37 4.79
CA LYS A 135 8.57 7.53 3.94
C LYS A 135 8.65 6.10 4.48
N GLN A 136 8.81 5.94 5.79
CA GLN A 136 8.84 4.62 6.45
C GLN A 136 7.49 3.90 6.33
N THR A 137 6.38 4.64 6.32
CA THR A 137 5.04 4.06 6.10
C THR A 137 4.92 3.45 4.71
N PHE A 138 5.42 4.11 3.66
CA PHE A 138 5.50 3.50 2.31
C PHE A 138 6.31 2.19 2.33
N LEU A 139 7.49 2.21 2.94
CA LEU A 139 8.34 1.02 3.01
C LEU A 139 7.68 -0.13 3.79
N ALA A 140 6.98 0.18 4.89
CA ALA A 140 6.27 -0.81 5.69
C ALA A 140 5.11 -1.45 4.92
N VAL A 141 4.34 -0.65 4.17
CA VAL A 141 3.26 -1.15 3.31
C VAL A 141 3.84 -2.08 2.25
N VAL A 142 4.87 -1.68 1.51
CA VAL A 142 5.47 -2.53 0.47
C VAL A 142 6.04 -3.84 1.04
N LYS A 143 6.77 -3.78 2.16
CA LYS A 143 7.27 -4.98 2.85
C LYS A 143 6.14 -5.94 3.24
N SER A 144 4.99 -5.40 3.65
CA SER A 144 3.82 -6.21 4.00
C SER A 144 3.23 -6.93 2.77
N PHE A 145 3.17 -6.26 1.62
CA PHE A 145 2.73 -6.90 0.36
C PHE A 145 3.68 -7.99 -0.11
N ILE A 146 4.99 -7.72 -0.05
CA ILE A 146 6.03 -8.70 -0.38
C ILE A 146 5.91 -9.91 0.56
N TYR A 147 5.84 -9.68 1.88
CA TYR A 147 5.71 -10.76 2.85
C TYR A 147 4.45 -11.60 2.61
N ALA A 148 3.29 -10.96 2.39
CA ALA A 148 2.04 -11.67 2.11
C ALA A 148 2.08 -12.51 0.82
N THR A 149 2.96 -12.16 -0.13
CA THR A 149 3.06 -12.86 -1.42
C THR A 149 4.06 -13.99 -1.41
N TYR A 150 5.22 -13.80 -0.76
CA TYR A 150 6.30 -14.80 -0.75
C TYR A 150 6.29 -15.71 0.48
N CYS A 151 5.60 -15.33 1.57
CA CYS A 151 5.51 -16.18 2.75
C CYS A 151 4.52 -17.33 2.49
N PRO A 152 4.95 -18.61 2.64
CA PRO A 152 4.03 -19.73 2.57
C PRO A 152 2.90 -19.59 3.61
N GLN A 153 1.69 -19.99 3.25
CA GLN A 153 0.51 -19.83 4.11
C GLN A 153 0.67 -20.47 5.50
N GLU A 154 1.28 -21.67 5.55
CA GLU A 154 1.58 -22.34 6.83
C GLU A 154 2.54 -21.52 7.69
N THR A 155 3.60 -20.99 7.09
CA THR A 155 4.56 -20.09 7.76
C THR A 155 3.88 -18.81 8.22
N MET A 156 2.99 -18.24 7.41
CA MET A 156 2.24 -17.03 7.75
C MET A 156 1.37 -17.26 8.99
N TYR A 157 0.62 -18.36 9.08
CA TYR A 157 -0.18 -18.68 10.26
C TYR A 157 0.69 -18.90 11.50
N ASN A 158 1.83 -19.58 11.35
CA ASN A 158 2.78 -19.76 12.44
C ASN A 158 3.35 -18.41 12.93
N HIS A 159 3.69 -17.50 12.02
CA HIS A 159 4.15 -16.16 12.37
C HIS A 159 3.06 -15.34 13.07
N ILE A 160 1.82 -15.37 12.58
CA ILE A 160 0.67 -14.73 13.24
C ILE A 160 0.51 -15.27 14.67
N ALA A 161 0.57 -16.59 14.85
CA ALA A 161 0.43 -17.21 16.16
C ALA A 161 1.52 -16.77 17.13
N GLN A 162 2.77 -16.73 16.68
CA GLN A 162 3.90 -16.33 17.50
C GLN A 162 3.90 -14.84 17.83
N VAL A 163 3.58 -13.97 16.87
CA VAL A 163 3.65 -12.51 17.08
C VAL A 163 2.47 -12.00 17.90
N LEU A 164 1.25 -12.51 17.66
CA LEU A 164 0.05 -11.96 18.30
C LEU A 164 -0.35 -12.68 19.59
N PHE A 165 -0.05 -13.97 19.74
CA PHE A 165 -0.60 -14.78 20.84
C PHE A 165 0.45 -15.40 21.75
N LYS A 166 1.72 -15.50 21.33
CA LYS A 166 2.78 -16.01 22.19
C LYS A 166 3.40 -14.87 23.00
N ARG A 167 3.36 -14.98 24.33
CA ARG A 167 4.09 -14.05 25.21
C ARG A 167 5.59 -14.29 25.11
N VAL A 168 6.34 -13.19 25.04
CA VAL A 168 7.79 -13.18 25.23
C VAL A 168 8.04 -13.03 26.73
N PHE A 169 8.70 -14.02 27.34
CA PHE A 169 9.09 -14.01 28.75
C PHE A 169 10.56 -13.63 28.88
#